data_AF-A0A2J0MUC6-F1
#
_entry.id   AF-A0A2J0MUC6-F1
#
_cell.length_a   1.000
_cell.length_b   1.000
_cell.length_c   1.000
_cell.angle_alpha   90.00
_cell.angle_beta   90.00
_cell.angle_gamma   90.00
#
_symmetry.space_group_name_H-M   'P 1'
#
loop_
_entity.id
_entity.type
_entity.pdbx_description
1 polymer ?
#
loop_
_entity_poly.entity_id
_entity_poly.type
_entity_poly.pdbx_seq_one_letter_code
_entity_poly.pdbx_strand_id
1 'polypeptide(L)'
;SKESGENREGWILKYQIIYADPPWRFKVWCFGTGRGRLPDDHYPTMALEDICSLPIKDIMDKNCILFLWTTFPKLQESFQVIESWGFTYKSAGFVWVKTNKSGSYWMGLGYW
;
A
#
# COMPACT_ATOMS: atom_id res chain seq x y z
N SER A 1 15.38 -49.40 16.45
CA SER A 1 15.20 -49.15 15.01
C SER A 1 14.83 -47.69 14.84
N LYS A 2 15.60 -46.96 14.05
CA LYS A 2 15.42 -45.53 13.78
C LYS A 2 14.21 -45.34 12.87
N GLU A 3 13.22 -44.57 13.28
CA GLU A 3 12.37 -43.81 12.37
C GLU A 3 12.52 -42.35 12.76
N SER A 4 13.46 -41.70 12.08
CA SER A 4 13.67 -40.27 12.07
C SER A 4 12.44 -39.61 11.48
N GLY A 5 11.67 -38.90 12.31
CA GLY A 5 10.65 -37.97 11.87
C GLY A 5 11.29 -36.86 11.03
N GLU A 6 11.18 -36.98 9.71
CA GLU A 6 11.49 -35.93 8.77
C GLU A 6 10.64 -34.70 9.10
N ASN A 7 11.28 -33.68 9.67
CA ASN A 7 10.74 -32.33 9.71
C ASN A 7 10.50 -31.91 8.26
N ARG A 8 9.23 -31.83 7.85
CA ARG A 8 8.84 -31.11 6.64
C ARG A 8 9.02 -29.62 6.93
N GLU A 9 10.24 -29.13 6.81
CA GLU A 9 10.50 -27.70 6.69
C GLU A 9 9.67 -27.20 5.50
N GLY A 10 8.52 -26.58 5.81
CA GLY A 10 7.61 -26.07 4.80
C GLY A 10 8.33 -25.02 3.99
N TRP A 11 8.52 -25.27 2.70
CA TRP A 11 9.09 -24.31 1.77
C TRP A 11 8.25 -23.03 1.85
N ILE A 12 8.81 -21.98 2.45
CA ILE A 12 8.19 -20.65 2.43
C ILE A 12 8.31 -20.16 0.99
N LEU A 13 7.22 -20.28 0.23
CA LEU A 13 7.13 -19.70 -1.11
C LEU A 13 7.27 -18.18 -0.97
N LYS A 14 8.30 -17.63 -1.60
CA LYS A 14 8.55 -16.20 -1.69
C LYS A 14 7.98 -15.64 -2.98
N TYR A 15 7.53 -14.40 -2.95
CA TYR A 15 6.91 -13.73 -4.10
C TYR A 15 7.92 -12.87 -4.86
N GLN A 16 7.91 -12.97 -6.18
CA GLN A 16 8.68 -12.11 -7.08
C GLN A 16 7.94 -10.80 -7.42
N ILE A 17 6.63 -10.75 -7.18
CA ILE A 17 5.82 -9.56 -7.40
C ILE A 17 4.91 -9.40 -6.18
N ILE A 18 4.97 -8.23 -5.57
CA ILE A 18 4.05 -7.78 -4.53
C ILE A 18 3.23 -6.63 -5.13
N TYR A 19 1.91 -6.73 -5.03
CA TYR A 19 0.98 -5.67 -5.38
C TYR A 19 0.18 -5.30 -4.14
N ALA A 20 0.28 -4.04 -3.71
CA ALA A 20 -0.25 -3.60 -2.43
C ALA A 20 -1.04 -2.30 -2.58
N ASP A 21 -2.17 -2.22 -1.87
CA ASP A 21 -2.98 -1.01 -1.71
C ASP A 21 -3.18 -0.74 -0.21
N PRO A 22 -2.24 -0.03 0.44
CA PRO A 22 -2.30 0.17 1.88
C PRO A 22 -3.55 0.95 2.30
N PRO A 23 -4.17 0.62 3.44
CA PRO A 23 -5.36 1.31 3.91
C PRO A 23 -4.97 2.65 4.57
N TRP A 24 -4.60 3.62 3.73
CA TRP A 24 -4.07 4.92 4.14
C TRP A 24 -5.04 5.68 5.04
N ARG A 25 -4.61 6.05 6.24
CA ARG A 25 -5.36 6.99 7.08
C ARG A 25 -5.15 8.44 6.60
N PHE A 26 -6.23 9.17 6.40
CA PHE A 26 -6.20 10.59 6.04
C PHE A 26 -6.53 11.47 7.24
N LYS A 27 -5.78 12.56 7.41
CA LYS A 27 -6.16 13.63 8.34
C LYS A 27 -7.10 14.58 7.60
N VAL A 28 -8.16 15.01 8.27
CA VAL A 28 -9.20 15.87 7.68
C VAL A 28 -9.47 17.02 8.63
N TRP A 29 -9.53 18.24 8.10
CA TRP A 29 -9.69 19.45 8.91
C TRP A 29 -11.06 20.12 8.73
N CYS A 30 -11.95 19.56 7.89
CA CYS A 30 -13.31 20.07 7.74
C CYS A 30 -14.24 19.54 8.83
N PHE A 31 -14.48 20.37 9.84
CA PHE A 31 -15.56 20.17 10.81
C PHE A 31 -16.93 20.28 10.11
N GLY A 32 -17.61 19.14 9.91
CA GLY A 32 -19.05 19.09 9.60
C GLY A 32 -19.46 18.63 8.19
N THR A 33 -18.63 18.81 7.15
CA THR A 33 -19.04 18.53 5.74
C THR A 33 -18.24 17.43 5.02
N GLY A 34 -17.25 16.80 5.69
CA GLY A 34 -16.32 15.84 5.07
C GLY A 34 -16.50 14.35 5.43
N ARG A 35 -17.33 14.01 6.42
CA ARG A 35 -17.45 12.66 7.05
C ARG A 35 -18.20 11.59 6.24
N GLY A 36 -18.37 11.77 4.93
CA GLY A 36 -18.94 10.73 4.05
C GLY A 36 -17.99 10.31 2.94
N ARG A 37 -16.81 10.94 2.89
CA ARG A 37 -15.81 10.78 1.82
C ARG A 37 -14.49 10.24 2.37
N LEU A 38 -14.42 9.90 3.66
CA LEU A 38 -13.20 9.41 4.27
C LEU A 38 -13.11 7.90 4.10
N PRO A 39 -11.93 7.35 3.81
CA PRO A 39 -11.70 5.92 3.83
C PRO A 39 -12.18 5.26 5.14
N ASP A 40 -11.93 5.91 6.28
CA ASP A 40 -12.33 5.47 7.62
C ASP A 40 -13.85 5.24 7.77
N ASP A 41 -14.68 5.92 6.95
CA ASP A 41 -16.14 5.75 6.97
C ASP A 41 -16.58 4.45 6.26
N HIS A 42 -15.73 3.88 5.41
CA HIS A 42 -16.02 2.70 4.58
C HIS A 42 -15.25 1.44 5.00
N TYR A 43 -14.03 1.60 5.53
CA TYR A 43 -13.18 0.50 6.01
C TYR A 43 -12.13 0.96 7.04
N PRO A 44 -11.64 0.07 7.93
CA PRO A 44 -10.58 0.41 8.87
C PRO A 44 -9.30 0.85 8.16
N THR A 45 -8.71 1.96 8.61
CA THR A 45 -7.41 2.45 8.12
C THR A 45 -6.28 2.29 9.12
N MET A 46 -5.06 2.25 8.61
CA MET A 46 -3.84 2.09 9.39
C MET A 46 -3.04 3.38 9.47
N ALA A 47 -2.35 3.57 10.61
CA ALA A 47 -1.33 4.61 10.70
C ALA A 47 -0.14 4.27 9.80
N LEU A 48 0.65 5.27 9.42
CA LEU A 48 1.79 5.07 8.53
C LEU A 48 2.79 4.07 9.14
N GLU A 49 3.04 4.20 10.44
CA GLU A 49 3.95 3.38 11.21
C GLU A 49 3.54 1.91 11.18
N ASP A 50 2.23 1.64 11.28
CA ASP A 50 1.68 0.29 11.19
C ASP A 50 1.87 -0.30 9.78
N ILE A 51 1.65 0.52 8.74
CA ILE A 51 1.84 0.11 7.33
C ILE A 51 3.32 -0.24 7.10
N CYS A 52 4.24 0.61 7.55
CA CYS A 52 5.69 0.39 7.44
C CYS A 52 6.16 -0.86 8.20
N SER A 53 5.47 -1.24 9.28
CA SER A 53 5.81 -2.38 10.13
C SER A 53 5.29 -3.72 9.62
N LEU A 54 4.53 -3.75 8.51
CA LEU A 54 4.07 -5.00 7.93
C LEU A 54 5.25 -5.91 7.52
N PRO A 55 5.19 -7.23 7.77
CA PRO A 55 6.30 -8.18 7.55
C PRO A 55 6.45 -8.57 6.07
N ILE A 56 6.45 -7.59 5.15
CA ILE A 56 6.54 -7.82 3.71
C ILE A 56 7.88 -8.47 3.31
N LYS A 57 8.96 -8.16 4.06
CA LYS A 57 10.28 -8.77 3.89
C LYS A 57 10.27 -10.29 4.10
N ASP A 58 9.36 -10.78 4.93
CA ASP A 58 9.26 -12.20 5.26
C ASP A 58 8.59 -13.01 4.15
N ILE A 59 8.01 -12.36 3.14
CA ILE A 59 7.34 -13.03 2.01
C ILE A 59 7.96 -12.66 0.66
N MET A 60 8.85 -11.67 0.59
CA MET A 60 9.48 -11.27 -0.68
C MET A 60 10.66 -12.16 -1.09
N ASP A 61 10.81 -12.39 -2.40
CA ASP A 61 11.99 -13.02 -3.00
C ASP A 61 13.16 -12.03 -3.12
N LYS A 62 14.38 -12.52 -3.38
CA LYS A 62 15.55 -11.66 -3.66
C LYS A 62 15.35 -10.79 -4.89
N ASN A 63 14.67 -11.31 -5.92
CA ASN A 63 14.34 -10.59 -7.14
C ASN A 63 12.85 -10.23 -7.15
N CYS A 64 12.45 -9.35 -6.24
CA CYS A 64 11.06 -8.93 -6.08
C CYS A 64 10.80 -7.50 -6.59
N ILE A 65 9.65 -7.32 -7.25
CA ILE A 65 9.12 -6.01 -7.65
C ILE A 65 7.91 -5.67 -6.78
N LEU A 66 7.84 -4.42 -6.31
CA LEU A 66 6.68 -3.88 -5.60
C LEU A 66 5.90 -2.92 -6.51
N PHE A 67 4.60 -3.18 -6.68
CA PHE A 67 3.63 -2.23 -7.18
C PHE A 67 2.79 -1.72 -6.00
N LEU A 68 3.06 -0.49 -5.56
CA LEU A 68 2.37 0.13 -4.43
C LEU A 68 1.37 1.17 -4.93
N TRP A 69 0.10 1.01 -4.56
CA TRP A 69 -0.89 2.05 -4.76
C TRP A 69 -0.69 3.19 -3.77
N THR A 70 -0.72 4.40 -4.31
CA THR A 70 -0.75 5.62 -3.53
C THR A 70 -1.65 6.65 -4.20
N THR A 71 -2.07 7.63 -3.42
CA THR A 71 -2.77 8.82 -3.90
C THR A 71 -1.83 10.01 -3.82
N PHE A 72 -2.08 11.07 -4.59
CA PHE A 72 -1.21 12.25 -4.58
C PHE A 72 -0.95 12.83 -3.17
N PRO A 73 -1.94 12.93 -2.25
CA PRO A 73 -1.68 13.39 -0.88
C PRO A 73 -0.84 12.43 -0.04
N LYS A 74 -0.72 11.16 -0.44
CA LYS A 74 0.06 10.11 0.24
C LYS A 74 1.37 9.78 -0.45
N LEU A 75 1.78 10.58 -1.43
CA LEU A 75 2.97 10.32 -2.21
C LEU A 75 4.23 10.33 -1.34
N GLN A 76 4.36 11.30 -0.42
CA GLN A 76 5.50 11.37 0.47
C GLN A 76 5.56 10.18 1.45
N GLU A 77 4.44 9.82 2.08
CA GLU A 77 4.36 8.64 2.95
C GLU A 77 4.66 7.34 2.19
N SER A 78 4.25 7.24 0.92
CA SER A 78 4.48 6.03 0.13
C SER A 78 5.96 5.71 -0.07
N PHE A 79 6.83 6.73 -0.17
CA PHE A 79 8.28 6.50 -0.24
C PHE A 79 8.83 5.91 1.06
N GLN A 80 8.29 6.32 2.22
CA GLN A 80 8.67 5.75 3.50
C GLN A 80 8.26 4.27 3.61
N VAL A 81 7.08 3.91 3.09
CA VAL A 81 6.62 2.51 3.03
C VAL A 81 7.52 1.67 2.13
N ILE A 82 7.83 2.17 0.93
CA ILE A 82 8.73 1.51 -0.04
C ILE A 82 10.08 1.19 0.62
N GLU A 83 10.70 2.17 1.25
CA GLU A 83 11.99 1.98 1.95
C GLU A 83 11.87 1.05 3.15
N SER A 84 10.83 1.20 3.97
CA SER A 84 10.62 0.38 5.18
C SER A 84 10.46 -1.09 4.82
N TRP A 85 9.79 -1.40 3.71
CA TRP A 85 9.63 -2.76 3.20
C TRP A 85 10.88 -3.30 2.47
N GLY A 86 11.92 -2.49 2.28
CA GLY A 86 13.20 -2.91 1.69
C GLY A 86 13.28 -2.77 0.17
N PHE A 87 12.39 -1.97 -0.43
CA PHE A 87 12.41 -1.68 -1.86
C PHE A 87 13.06 -0.32 -2.14
N THR A 88 13.47 -0.11 -3.39
CA THR A 88 13.96 1.19 -3.88
C THR A 88 13.01 1.71 -4.93
N TYR A 89 12.52 2.94 -4.75
CA TYR A 89 11.67 3.59 -5.75
C TYR A 89 12.40 3.73 -7.10
N LYS A 90 11.69 3.46 -8.20
CA LYS A 90 12.22 3.58 -9.56
C LYS A 90 11.43 4.56 -10.41
N SER A 91 10.11 4.41 -10.47
CA SER A 91 9.23 5.28 -11.25
C SER A 91 7.77 5.10 -10.86
N ALA A 92 6.91 5.98 -11.33
CA ALA A 92 5.47 5.75 -11.37
C ALA A 92 5.17 4.73 -12.48
N GLY A 93 4.79 3.51 -12.11
CA GLY A 93 4.45 2.45 -13.08
C GLY A 93 3.16 2.74 -13.84
N PHE A 94 2.13 3.21 -13.12
CA PHE A 94 0.82 3.52 -13.66
C PHE A 94 0.23 4.75 -12.97
N VAL A 95 -0.53 5.56 -13.71
CA VAL A 95 -1.26 6.71 -13.16
C VAL A 95 -2.74 6.56 -13.50
N TRP A 96 -3.58 6.42 -12.48
CA TRP A 96 -5.03 6.34 -12.66
C TRP A 96 -5.64 7.73 -12.84
N VAL A 97 -5.84 8.13 -14.09
CA VAL A 97 -6.50 9.40 -14.44
C VAL A 97 -8.00 9.17 -14.60
N LYS A 98 -8.81 9.86 -13.79
CA LYS A 98 -10.27 9.80 -13.85
C LYS A 98 -10.79 10.94 -14.73
N THR A 99 -11.65 10.61 -15.70
CA THR A 99 -12.35 11.59 -16.54
C THR A 99 -13.82 11.67 -16.16
N ASN A 100 -14.42 12.84 -16.36
CA ASN A 100 -15.85 13.05 -16.20
C ASN A 100 -16.61 12.67 -17.49
N LYS A 101 -17.95 12.72 -17.45
CA LYS A 101 -18.80 12.38 -18.60
C LYS A 101 -18.58 13.29 -19.82
N SER A 102 -18.01 14.48 -19.64
CA SER A 102 -17.66 15.40 -20.73
C SER A 102 -16.24 15.20 -21.26
N GLY A 103 -15.50 14.19 -20.78
CA GLY A 103 -14.13 13.90 -21.20
C GLY A 103 -13.05 14.79 -20.56
N SER A 104 -13.43 15.69 -19.65
CA SER A 104 -12.48 16.51 -18.88
C SER A 104 -11.99 15.76 -17.64
N TYR A 105 -10.84 16.16 -17.08
CA TYR A 105 -10.29 15.50 -15.91
C TYR A 105 -11.11 15.77 -14.63
N TRP A 106 -11.37 14.72 -13.85
CA TRP A 106 -11.81 14.87 -12.47
C TRP A 106 -10.62 15.29 -11.62
N MET A 107 -10.49 16.59 -11.38
CA MET A 107 -9.55 17.16 -10.42
C MET A 107 -10.30 17.54 -9.15
N GLY A 108 -10.18 16.71 -8.11
CA GLY A 108 -10.57 17.07 -6.76
C GLY A 108 -9.37 17.65 -6.04
N LEU A 109 -9.50 18.85 -5.47
CA LEU A 109 -8.41 19.49 -4.72
C LEU A 109 -8.06 18.74 -3.42
N GLY A 110 -8.82 17.72 -3.02
CA GLY A 110 -8.70 17.11 -1.69
C GLY A 110 -9.25 18.04 -0.61
N TYR A 111 -9.47 17.50 0.59
CA TYR A 111 -9.73 18.29 1.78
C TYR A 111 -8.40 18.40 2.54
N TRP A 112 -7.76 19.56 2.49
CA TRP A 112 -6.51 19.84 3.20
C TRP A 112 -6.74 20.38 4.61
#